data_AF-A0A382J5D5-F1
#
_entry.id   AF-A0A382J5D5-F1
#
_cell.length_a   1.000
_cell.length_b   1.000
_cell.length_c   1.000
_cell.angle_alpha   90.00
_cell.angle_beta   90.00
_cell.angle_gamma   90.00
#
_symmetry.space_group_name_H-M   'P 1'
#
loop_
_entity.id
_entity.type
_entity.pdbx_description
1 polymer ?
#
loop_
_entity_poly.entity_id
_entity_poly.type
_entity_poly.pdbx_seq_one_letter_code
_entity_poly.pdbx_strand_id
1 'polypeptide(L)'
;YRLFEEDNDRTRDEVLWRYLSGINQYLDEPIENCLAKDAKGDPCIEAMSPVDLENKIHLPKGNIFHGDLTWPFAEAEEEAGRWGVETELPNVLFCGSAARRGGAVSGIPGHNAAMKVLEQITKTC
;
A
#
# COMPACT_ATOMS: atom_id res chain seq x y z
N TYR A 1 -6.29 11.81 -3.78
CA TYR A 1 -7.07 11.38 -4.95
C TYR A 1 -7.69 12.59 -5.65
N ARG A 2 -8.80 13.19 -5.14
CA ARG A 2 -9.47 14.37 -5.74
C ARG A 2 -8.56 15.50 -6.24
N LEU A 3 -7.54 15.87 -5.46
CA LEU A 3 -6.57 16.91 -5.84
C LEU A 3 -5.89 16.65 -7.20
N PHE A 4 -5.75 15.38 -7.59
CA PHE A 4 -5.03 14.94 -8.79
C PHE A 4 -5.97 14.56 -9.95
N GLU A 5 -7.29 14.65 -9.80
CA GLU A 5 -8.25 14.17 -10.82
C GLU A 5 -8.31 15.08 -12.05
N GLU A 6 -8.22 16.40 -11.88
CA GLU A 6 -8.35 17.36 -12.98
C GLU A 6 -7.07 17.50 -13.80
N ASP A 7 -5.92 17.61 -13.14
CA ASP A 7 -4.60 17.79 -13.77
C ASP A 7 -3.52 17.09 -12.94
N ASN A 8 -3.43 15.77 -13.11
CA ASN A 8 -2.55 14.91 -12.32
C ASN A 8 -1.07 15.30 -12.44
N ASP A 9 -0.58 15.55 -13.64
CA ASP A 9 0.85 15.79 -13.89
C ASP A 9 1.31 17.11 -13.27
N ARG A 10 0.63 18.22 -13.56
CA ARG A 10 0.97 19.53 -12.98
C ARG A 10 0.88 19.50 -11.45
N THR A 11 -0.18 18.88 -10.93
CA THR A 11 -0.40 18.78 -9.48
C THR A 11 0.70 17.95 -8.81
N ARG A 12 1.13 16.85 -9.44
CA ARG A 12 2.23 16.02 -8.94
C ARG A 12 3.53 16.81 -8.89
N ASP A 13 3.85 17.57 -9.93
CA ASP A 13 5.07 18.39 -9.98
C ASP A 13 5.05 19.49 -8.91
N GLU A 14 3.90 20.15 -8.72
CA GLU A 14 3.72 21.15 -7.65
C GLU A 14 3.88 20.52 -6.25
N VAL A 15 3.25 19.37 -6.02
CA VAL A 15 3.36 18.65 -4.74
C VAL A 15 4.80 18.22 -4.51
N LEU A 16 5.48 17.69 -5.52
CA LEU A 16 6.89 17.31 -5.43
C LEU A 16 7.76 18.49 -4.99
N TRP A 17 7.61 19.65 -5.64
CA TRP A 17 8.34 20.86 -5.26
C TRP A 17 8.06 21.30 -3.82
N ARG A 18 6.79 21.24 -3.38
CA ARG A 18 6.41 21.57 -2.00
C ARG A 18 7.03 20.60 -0.98
N TYR A 19 7.09 19.31 -1.31
CA TYR A 19 7.74 18.30 -0.46
C TYR A 19 9.25 18.55 -0.34
N LEU A 20 9.94 18.78 -1.46
CA LEU A 20 11.37 19.11 -1.47
C LEU A 20 11.65 20.39 -0.66
N SER A 21 10.86 21.43 -0.89
CA SER A 21 10.95 22.69 -0.14
C SER A 21 10.71 22.51 1.37
N GLY A 22 9.80 21.60 1.75
CA GLY A 22 9.53 21.26 3.14
C GLY A 22 10.67 20.49 3.81
N ILE A 23 11.22 19.49 3.12
CA ILE A 23 12.37 18.72 3.59
C ILE A 23 13.58 19.64 3.78
N ASN A 24 13.85 20.52 2.81
CA ASN A 24 14.98 21.45 2.82
C ASN A 24 14.96 22.46 3.98
N GLN A 25 13.84 22.65 4.67
CA GLN A 25 13.80 23.46 5.89
C GLN A 25 14.57 22.85 7.07
N TYR A 26 14.88 21.55 7.00
CA TYR A 26 15.51 20.77 8.06
C TYR A 26 16.89 20.22 7.68
N LEU A 27 17.39 20.55 6.49
CA LEU A 27 18.69 20.09 5.99
C LEU A 27 19.70 21.23 5.95
N ASP A 28 20.98 20.89 6.13
CA ASP A 28 22.08 21.85 6.05
C ASP A 28 22.32 22.37 4.62
N GLU A 29 21.92 21.60 3.60
CA GLU A 29 21.90 21.98 2.18
C GLU A 29 20.65 21.45 1.48
N PRO A 30 20.25 22.04 0.33
CA PRO A 30 19.13 21.52 -0.47
C PRO A 30 19.36 20.05 -0.88
N ILE A 31 18.36 19.19 -0.66
CA ILE A 31 18.42 17.76 -0.97
C ILE A 31 18.73 17.50 -2.45
N GLU A 32 18.34 18.42 -3.33
CA GLU A 32 18.59 18.39 -4.77
C GLU A 32 20.08 18.36 -5.11
N ASN A 33 20.95 18.92 -4.26
CA ASN A 33 22.40 18.84 -4.43
C ASN A 33 22.94 17.42 -4.19
N CYS A 34 22.22 16.61 -3.41
CA CYS A 34 22.58 15.25 -3.07
C CYS A 34 21.98 14.21 -4.03
N LEU A 35 21.08 14.62 -4.93
CA LEU A 35 20.47 13.72 -5.89
C LEU A 35 21.43 13.40 -7.03
N ALA A 36 21.50 12.12 -7.40
CA ALA A 36 22.12 11.71 -8.64
C ALA A 36 21.42 12.38 -9.83
N LYS A 37 22.16 12.60 -10.93
CA LYS A 37 21.61 13.11 -12.18
C LYS A 37 21.57 12.03 -13.24
N ASP A 38 20.54 12.05 -14.07
CA ASP A 38 20.41 11.13 -15.19
C ASP A 38 21.28 11.58 -16.39
N ALA A 39 21.16 10.88 -17.51
CA ALA A 39 21.93 11.18 -18.73
C ALA A 39 21.61 12.56 -19.35
N LYS A 40 20.50 13.19 -18.97
CA LYS A 40 20.09 14.53 -19.41
C LYS A 40 20.48 15.63 -18.42
N GLY A 41 20.99 15.24 -17.25
CA GLY A 41 21.34 16.15 -16.16
C GLY A 41 20.18 16.46 -15.22
N ASP A 42 19.04 15.80 -15.39
CA ASP A 42 17.87 15.96 -14.55
C ASP A 42 18.06 15.17 -13.24
N PRO A 43 17.55 15.66 -12.09
CA PRO A 43 17.66 14.92 -10.83
C PRO A 43 16.90 13.59 -10.94
N CYS A 44 17.53 12.51 -10.48
CA CYS A 44 16.93 11.18 -10.40
C CYS A 44 15.87 11.14 -9.29
N ILE A 45 14.68 11.64 -9.59
CA ILE A 45 13.54 11.66 -8.69
C ILE A 45 12.29 11.13 -9.41
N GLU A 46 11.58 10.22 -8.75
CA GLU A 46 10.29 9.74 -9.22
C GLU A 46 9.23 10.10 -8.19
N ALA A 47 8.14 10.71 -8.64
CA ALA A 47 6.94 10.94 -7.87
C ALA A 47 5.79 10.15 -8.51
N MET A 48 4.92 9.57 -7.67
CA MET A 48 3.67 8.96 -8.11
C MET A 48 2.54 9.46 -7.24
N SER A 49 1.50 10.02 -7.88
CA SER A 49 0.27 10.38 -7.19
C SER A 49 -0.57 9.13 -6.87
N PRO A 50 -1.60 9.24 -6.02
CA PRO A 50 -2.58 8.18 -5.84
C PRO A 50 -3.25 7.71 -7.14
N VAL A 51 -3.42 8.60 -8.13
CA VAL A 51 -3.97 8.25 -9.45
C VAL A 51 -2.94 7.48 -10.26
N ASP A 52 -1.66 7.87 -10.21
CA ASP A 52 -0.57 7.12 -10.85
C ASP A 52 -0.45 5.71 -10.28
N LEU A 53 -0.50 5.57 -8.95
CA LEU A 53 -0.39 4.27 -8.27
C LEU A 53 -1.55 3.34 -8.64
N GLU A 54 -2.77 3.87 -8.72
CA GLU A 54 -3.92 3.10 -9.17
C GLU A 54 -3.77 2.64 -10.63
N ASN A 55 -3.37 3.55 -11.53
CA ASN A 55 -3.26 3.22 -12.95
C ASN A 55 -2.07 2.31 -13.27
N LYS A 56 -0.90 2.54 -12.66
CA LYS A 56 0.35 1.85 -13.01
C LYS A 56 0.50 0.51 -12.31
N ILE A 57 0.12 0.42 -11.03
CA ILE A 57 0.36 -0.78 -10.21
C ILE A 57 -0.91 -1.33 -9.56
N HIS A 58 -2.08 -0.83 -9.98
CA HIS A 58 -3.39 -1.31 -9.54
C HIS A 58 -3.59 -1.22 -8.03
N LEU A 59 -3.03 -0.16 -7.42
CA LEU A 59 -3.19 0.14 -6.02
C LEU A 59 -4.42 1.04 -5.83
N PRO A 60 -5.58 0.53 -5.35
CA PRO A 60 -6.83 1.28 -5.36
C PRO A 60 -6.69 2.58 -4.56
N LYS A 61 -6.96 3.71 -5.20
CA LYS A 61 -6.77 5.07 -4.69
C LYS A 61 -5.39 5.33 -4.08
N GLY A 62 -4.35 4.59 -4.48
CA GLY A 62 -3.01 4.65 -3.91
C GLY A 62 -2.90 4.12 -2.48
N ASN A 63 -3.87 3.32 -2.01
CA ASN A 63 -3.90 2.81 -0.64
C ASN A 63 -3.00 1.57 -0.49
N ILE A 64 -1.90 1.69 0.26
CA ILE A 64 -0.93 0.60 0.49
C ILE A 64 -1.52 -0.64 1.17
N PHE A 65 -2.65 -0.49 1.89
CA PHE A 65 -3.38 -1.60 2.51
C PHE A 65 -4.49 -2.14 1.61
N HIS A 66 -4.67 -1.59 0.41
CA HIS A 66 -5.63 -2.05 -0.60
C HIS A 66 -7.09 -2.07 -0.12
N GLY A 67 -7.40 -1.35 0.97
CA GLY A 67 -8.71 -1.32 1.61
C GLY A 67 -8.76 -0.35 2.79
N ASP A 68 -9.96 -0.11 3.31
CA ASP A 68 -10.17 0.79 4.43
C ASP A 68 -9.54 0.26 5.73
N LEU A 69 -9.34 1.15 6.70
CA LEU A 69 -8.87 0.75 8.02
C LEU A 69 -9.94 -0.08 8.73
N THR A 70 -9.54 -1.29 9.17
CA THR A 70 -10.39 -2.23 9.91
C THR A 70 -9.80 -2.51 11.28
N TRP A 71 -10.63 -2.83 12.27
CA TRP A 71 -10.14 -3.26 13.57
C TRP A 71 -9.44 -4.64 13.51
N PRO A 72 -8.33 -4.84 14.23
CA PRO A 72 -7.56 -6.07 14.16
C PRO A 72 -8.21 -7.24 14.93
N PHE A 73 -9.12 -6.95 15.85
CA PHE A 73 -9.88 -7.91 16.64
C PHE A 73 -11.22 -8.24 15.98
N ALA A 74 -11.82 -9.36 16.36
CA ALA A 74 -13.16 -9.74 15.93
C ALA A 74 -14.20 -8.71 16.42
N GLU A 75 -15.13 -8.34 15.55
CA GLU A 75 -16.24 -7.42 15.87
C GLU A 75 -17.56 -8.17 16.11
N ALA A 76 -17.61 -9.45 15.75
CA ALA A 76 -18.72 -10.35 16.04
C ALA A 76 -18.20 -11.73 16.51
N GLU A 77 -19.02 -12.47 17.24
CA GLU A 77 -18.64 -13.75 17.87
C GLU A 77 -18.25 -14.80 16.80
N GLU A 78 -18.94 -14.81 15.67
CA GLU A 78 -18.68 -15.65 14.51
C GLU A 78 -17.34 -15.35 13.80
N GLU A 79 -16.74 -14.19 14.05
CA GLU A 79 -15.40 -13.85 13.56
C GLU A 79 -14.30 -14.35 14.51
N ALA A 80 -14.64 -14.68 15.75
CA ALA A 80 -13.68 -15.15 16.74
C ALA A 80 -13.04 -16.48 16.30
N GLY A 81 -11.72 -16.57 16.46
CA GLY A 81 -10.95 -17.75 16.06
C GLY A 81 -10.64 -17.87 14.56
N ARG A 82 -11.04 -16.91 13.73
CA ARG A 82 -10.68 -16.87 12.30
C ARG A 82 -9.29 -16.29 12.05
N TRP A 83 -8.68 -16.73 10.95
CA TRP A 83 -7.33 -16.31 10.55
C TRP A 83 -7.29 -14.87 10.02
N GLY A 84 -8.42 -14.33 9.56
CA GLY A 84 -8.56 -12.95 9.05
C GLY A 84 -8.15 -12.80 7.58
N VAL A 85 -8.03 -13.92 6.89
CA VAL A 85 -7.63 -14.03 5.47
C VAL A 85 -8.77 -14.60 4.63
N GLU A 86 -9.84 -15.02 5.27
CA GLU A 86 -11.00 -15.59 4.62
C GLU A 86 -11.74 -14.54 3.77
N THR A 87 -12.31 -15.00 2.66
CA THR A 87 -13.22 -14.23 1.81
C THR A 87 -14.60 -14.87 1.80
N GLU A 88 -15.55 -14.29 1.05
CA GLU A 88 -16.85 -14.91 0.78
C GLU A 88 -16.74 -16.17 -0.09
N LEU A 89 -15.62 -16.35 -0.80
CA LEU A 89 -15.34 -17.50 -1.64
C LEU A 89 -14.52 -18.53 -0.84
N PRO A 90 -15.01 -19.78 -0.64
CA PRO A 90 -14.39 -20.75 0.28
C PRO A 90 -12.93 -21.10 -0.02
N ASN A 91 -12.52 -21.02 -1.28
CA ASN A 91 -11.21 -21.40 -1.80
C ASN A 91 -10.35 -20.20 -2.26
N VAL A 92 -10.77 -18.97 -1.94
CA VAL A 92 -10.00 -17.75 -2.21
C VAL A 92 -9.69 -17.08 -0.88
N LEU A 93 -8.41 -16.79 -0.64
CA LEU A 93 -7.92 -16.21 0.61
C LEU A 93 -7.05 -14.99 0.31
N PHE A 94 -7.07 -14.00 1.20
CA PHE A 94 -6.15 -12.88 1.15
C PHE A 94 -4.78 -13.28 1.72
N CYS A 95 -3.73 -13.09 0.93
CA CYS A 95 -2.34 -13.33 1.35
C CYS A 95 -1.49 -12.05 1.42
N GLY A 96 -2.10 -10.88 1.26
CA GLY A 96 -1.44 -9.58 1.22
C GLY A 96 -2.00 -8.58 2.21
N SER A 97 -1.61 -7.31 2.08
CA SER A 97 -1.93 -6.22 3.03
C SER A 97 -3.43 -5.93 3.20
N ALA A 98 -4.28 -6.37 2.27
CA ALA A 98 -5.74 -6.28 2.36
C ALA A 98 -6.36 -7.26 3.38
N ALA A 99 -5.63 -8.27 3.85
CA ALA A 99 -6.16 -9.16 4.88
C ALA A 99 -6.43 -8.41 6.20
N ARG A 100 -7.37 -8.91 7.02
CA ARG A 100 -7.58 -8.38 8.38
C ARG A 100 -6.30 -8.58 9.19
N ARG A 101 -5.94 -7.56 9.97
CA ARG A 101 -4.62 -7.39 10.64
C ARG A 101 -3.46 -7.11 9.70
N GLY A 102 -3.71 -7.00 8.39
CA GLY A 102 -2.77 -6.54 7.39
C GLY A 102 -1.41 -7.23 7.46
N GLY A 103 -0.44 -6.64 6.78
CA GLY A 103 0.92 -7.15 6.87
C GLY A 103 1.97 -6.20 6.35
N ALA A 104 1.65 -5.35 5.37
CA ALA A 104 2.69 -4.64 4.62
C ALA A 104 3.81 -5.63 4.26
N VAL A 105 5.00 -5.47 4.85
CA VAL A 105 6.17 -6.35 4.63
C VAL A 105 6.38 -7.43 5.71
N SER A 106 5.44 -7.63 6.63
CA SER A 106 5.58 -8.57 7.76
C SER A 106 5.43 -10.05 7.39
N GLY A 107 4.78 -10.36 6.28
CA GLY A 107 4.47 -11.74 5.87
C GLY A 107 3.33 -12.42 6.66
N ILE A 108 2.71 -11.74 7.63
CA ILE A 108 1.63 -12.31 8.46
C ILE A 108 0.43 -12.79 7.62
N PRO A 109 -0.10 -12.03 6.64
CA PRO A 109 -1.21 -12.50 5.80
C PRO A 109 -0.88 -13.77 5.02
N GLY A 110 0.34 -13.87 4.50
CA GLY A 110 0.80 -15.05 3.78
C GLY A 110 0.86 -16.29 4.68
N HIS A 111 1.40 -16.13 5.90
CA HIS A 111 1.39 -17.18 6.91
C HIS A 111 -0.04 -17.62 7.26
N ASN A 112 -0.92 -16.67 7.57
CA ASN A 112 -2.31 -16.97 7.96
C ASN A 112 -3.09 -17.65 6.83
N ALA A 113 -2.91 -17.23 5.58
CA ALA A 113 -3.50 -17.88 4.42
C ALA A 113 -3.04 -19.34 4.28
N ALA A 114 -1.74 -19.60 4.45
CA ALA A 114 -1.21 -20.96 4.44
C ALA A 114 -1.80 -21.82 5.58
N MET A 115 -1.90 -21.29 6.79
CA MET A 115 -2.52 -21.99 7.93
C MET A 115 -3.99 -22.28 7.69
N LYS A 116 -4.73 -21.36 7.05
CA LYS A 116 -6.13 -21.58 6.68
C LYS A 116 -6.29 -22.71 5.67
N VAL A 117 -5.41 -22.79 4.66
CA VAL A 117 -5.40 -23.88 3.68
C VAL A 117 -5.15 -25.23 4.37
N LEU A 118 -4.17 -25.30 5.27
CA LEU A 118 -3.88 -26.52 6.03
C LEU A 118 -5.07 -26.97 6.89
N GLU A 119 -5.76 -26.03 7.54
CA GLU A 119 -6.97 -26.29 8.32
C GLU A 119 -8.08 -26.91 7.44
N GLN A 120 -8.30 -26.37 6.24
CA GLN A 120 -9.31 -26.85 5.30
C GLN A 120 -9.00 -28.27 4.80
N ILE A 121 -7.76 -28.52 4.40
CA ILE A 121 -7.34 -29.84 3.89
C ILE A 121 -7.46 -30.90 5.01
N THR A 122 -7.04 -30.57 6.22
CA THR A 122 -7.08 -31.52 7.36
C THR A 122 -8.51 -31.87 7.77
N LYS A 123 -9.46 -30.95 7.66
CA LYS A 123 -10.88 -31.19 7.97
C LYS A 123 -11.61 -32.04 6.93
N THR A 124 -11.02 -32.25 5.76
CA THR A 124 -11.63 -32.99 4.64
C THR A 124 -11.20 -34.46 4.60
N CYS A 125 -10.29 -34.88 5.49
CA CYS A 125 -9.92 -36.27 5.74
C CYS A 125 -10.70 -36.85 6.93
#